data_AF-A0A2V8JJ44-F1
#
_entry.id   AF-A0A2V8JJ44-F1
#
_cell.length_a   1.000
_cell.length_b   1.000
_cell.length_c   1.000
_cell.angle_alpha   90.00
_cell.angle_beta   90.00
_cell.angle_gamma   90.00
#
_symmetry.space_group_name_H-M   'P 1'
#
loop_
_entity.id
_entity.type
_entity.pdbx_description
1 polymer ?
#
loop_
_entity_poly.entity_id
_entity_poly.type
_entity_poly.pdbx_seq_one_letter_code
_entity_poly.pdbx_strand_id
1 'polypeptide(L)'
;MAIGQLERRQFIAGLAGLGASILLPSSKSPAQAPAANARRIDVHHHFGSPAYVPETTIEYNTDVSRTIVSLIVSGAAARTPDTRYILSHGGGTITALTGRFLGADASADNLARTPPPNSRLYQLRRFYYDTAASTNPVNIQSLKMLVGVSQIVFGTDHPFGNSANIAAALQKVGLTTDELRGVDRENALRILPKYRS
;
A
#
# COMPACT_ATOMS: atom_id res chain seq x y z
N MET A 1 28.00 46.78 20.30
CA MET A 1 27.97 45.31 20.28
C MET A 1 26.51 44.88 20.24
N ALA A 2 26.00 44.55 19.05
CA ALA A 2 24.66 44.00 18.85
C ALA A 2 24.71 43.15 17.58
N ILE A 3 24.46 41.85 17.75
CA ILE A 3 24.54 40.83 16.70
C ILE A 3 23.12 40.75 16.11
N GLY A 4 22.94 41.31 14.91
CA GLY A 4 21.65 41.35 14.22
C GLY A 4 21.23 39.96 13.73
N GLN A 5 20.05 39.53 14.17
CA GLN A 5 19.36 38.33 13.73
C GLN A 5 19.12 38.39 12.21
N LEU A 6 19.74 37.48 11.47
CA LEU A 6 19.42 37.23 10.07
C LEU A 6 18.08 36.47 10.01
N GLU A 7 17.09 37.14 9.45
CA GLU A 7 15.71 36.69 9.27
C GLU A 7 15.61 35.47 8.33
N ARG A 8 14.91 34.44 8.82
CA ARG A 8 14.59 33.14 8.17
C ARG A 8 13.81 33.26 6.84
N ARG A 9 13.50 34.49 6.40
CA ARG A 9 12.67 34.81 5.23
C ARG A 9 13.45 35.04 3.94
N GLN A 10 14.78 35.20 3.99
CA GLN A 10 15.61 35.37 2.77
C GLN A 10 16.16 34.06 2.19
N PHE A 11 15.96 32.91 2.84
CA PHE A 11 16.47 31.61 2.38
C PHE A 11 15.51 30.86 1.42
N ILE A 12 14.21 31.19 1.39
CA ILE A 12 13.22 30.47 0.55
C ILE A 12 12.86 31.20 -0.77
N ALA A 13 13.52 32.32 -1.08
CA ALA A 13 13.26 33.05 -2.33
C ALA A 13 14.15 32.62 -3.53
N GLY A 14 15.06 31.65 -3.37
CA GLY A 14 16.01 31.27 -4.41
C GLY A 14 15.85 29.83 -4.89
N LEU A 15 14.89 29.57 -5.79
CA LEU A 15 14.93 28.48 -6.79
C LEU A 15 13.75 28.55 -7.78
N ALA A 16 13.44 29.76 -8.26
CA ALA A 16 12.70 29.96 -9.50
C ALA A 16 13.72 29.98 -10.65
N GLY A 17 13.76 28.92 -11.46
CA GLY A 17 14.73 28.80 -12.56
C GLY A 17 14.40 27.69 -13.56
N LEU A 18 13.54 28.04 -14.52
CA LEU A 18 13.58 27.68 -15.95
C LEU A 18 13.78 26.21 -16.37
N GLY A 19 12.70 25.62 -16.90
CA GLY A 19 12.75 24.47 -17.82
C GLY A 19 11.66 24.61 -18.88
N ALA A 20 12.06 25.01 -20.09
CA ALA A 20 11.18 25.18 -21.24
C ALA A 20 10.74 23.83 -21.82
N SER A 21 9.43 23.61 -21.98
CA SER A 21 8.87 22.50 -22.75
C SER A 21 7.62 22.93 -23.52
N ILE A 22 7.87 23.42 -24.74
CA ILE A 22 7.19 23.12 -26.02
C ILE A 22 5.67 22.86 -25.99
N LEU A 23 4.95 23.74 -26.70
CA LEU A 23 3.57 23.59 -27.17
C LEU A 23 3.41 22.29 -28.00
N LEU A 24 2.57 21.36 -27.53
CA LEU A 24 2.05 20.25 -28.33
C LEU A 24 0.51 20.34 -28.40
N PRO A 25 -0.10 20.12 -29.58
CA PRO A 25 -1.54 20.17 -29.73
C PRO A 25 -2.22 18.99 -29.02
N SER A 26 -3.38 19.26 -28.42
CA SER A 26 -4.17 18.27 -27.69
C SER A 26 -4.89 17.30 -28.65
N SER A 27 -4.27 16.15 -28.92
CA SER A 27 -4.99 15.01 -29.50
C SER A 27 -5.89 14.37 -28.45
N LYS A 28 -7.21 14.37 -28.68
CA LYS A 28 -8.16 13.59 -27.87
C LYS A 28 -7.83 12.10 -28.06
N SER A 29 -7.30 11.47 -27.01
CA SER A 29 -7.00 10.05 -27.01
C SER A 29 -8.31 9.25 -26.84
N PRO A 30 -8.64 8.31 -27.76
CA PRO A 30 -9.87 7.52 -27.67
C PRO A 30 -9.65 6.37 -26.69
N ALA A 31 -9.62 6.69 -25.40
CA ALA A 31 -9.54 5.72 -24.32
C ALA A 31 -10.54 6.06 -23.22
N GLN A 32 -11.79 6.26 -23.61
CA GLN A 32 -12.93 6.18 -22.70
C GLN A 32 -13.87 5.10 -23.21
N ALA A 33 -13.44 3.85 -23.04
CA ALA A 33 -14.39 2.75 -23.03
C ALA A 33 -15.23 2.87 -21.74
N PRO A 34 -16.55 2.65 -21.80
CA PRO A 34 -17.39 2.63 -20.61
C PRO A 34 -16.92 1.50 -19.68
N ALA A 35 -16.61 1.83 -18.43
CA ALA A 35 -16.10 0.86 -17.47
C ALA A 35 -17.23 -0.02 -16.93
N ALA A 36 -17.36 -1.21 -17.48
CA ALA A 36 -18.01 -2.33 -16.82
C ALA A 36 -16.99 -3.47 -16.73
N ASN A 37 -16.59 -3.79 -15.50
CA ASN A 37 -15.83 -4.95 -14.99
C ASN A 37 -14.68 -4.50 -14.08
N ALA A 38 -14.77 -4.83 -12.79
CA ALA A 38 -13.70 -4.58 -11.82
C ALA A 38 -12.42 -5.30 -12.28
N ARG A 39 -11.41 -4.51 -12.68
CA ARG A 39 -10.09 -5.02 -13.07
C ARG A 39 -9.25 -5.27 -11.82
N ARG A 40 -8.48 -6.37 -11.82
CA ARG A 40 -7.53 -6.71 -10.75
C ARG A 40 -6.12 -6.57 -11.30
N ILE A 41 -5.26 -5.91 -10.55
CA ILE A 41 -3.86 -5.76 -10.87
C ILE A 41 -3.08 -6.27 -9.67
N ASP A 42 -2.32 -7.33 -9.90
CA ASP A 42 -1.25 -7.77 -9.03
C ASP A 42 0.07 -7.16 -9.54
N VAL A 43 0.90 -6.64 -8.64
CA VAL A 43 2.12 -5.90 -9.01
C VAL A 43 3.32 -6.48 -8.26
N HIS A 44 4.39 -6.77 -8.99
CA HIS A 44 5.67 -7.23 -8.44
C HIS A 44 6.83 -6.51 -9.15
N HIS A 45 7.75 -5.93 -8.39
CA HIS A 45 8.98 -5.28 -8.87
C HIS A 45 10.17 -5.73 -7.97
N HIS A 46 11.41 -5.62 -8.44
CA HIS A 46 12.61 -5.99 -7.65
C HIS A 46 13.78 -5.03 -7.91
N PHE A 47 14.51 -4.69 -6.85
CA PHE A 47 15.89 -4.18 -6.87
C PHE A 47 16.77 -5.20 -6.13
N GLY A 48 18.01 -5.42 -6.54
CA GLY A 48 18.84 -6.52 -5.99
C GLY A 48 19.58 -6.16 -4.70
N SER A 49 19.64 -7.11 -3.76
CA SER A 49 20.41 -7.00 -2.51
C SER A 49 21.89 -7.37 -2.71
N PRO A 50 22.79 -7.01 -1.76
CA PRO A 50 24.13 -7.58 -1.73
C PRO A 50 24.09 -9.11 -1.66
N ALA A 51 25.05 -9.79 -2.31
CA ALA A 51 25.03 -11.25 -2.48
C ALA A 51 24.91 -12.09 -1.19
N TYR A 52 25.22 -11.51 -0.03
CA TYR A 52 25.14 -12.19 1.27
C TYR A 52 23.80 -12.03 1.99
N VAL A 53 22.85 -11.27 1.43
CA VAL A 53 21.48 -11.13 1.95
C VAL A 53 20.51 -11.60 0.85
N PRO A 54 19.66 -12.60 1.09
CA PRO A 54 18.63 -12.98 0.13
C PRO A 54 17.66 -11.82 -0.16
N GLU A 55 17.29 -11.61 -1.41
CA GLU A 55 16.38 -10.52 -1.82
C GLU A 55 15.02 -10.58 -1.11
N THR A 56 14.56 -11.78 -0.78
CA THR A 56 13.34 -12.04 0.00
C THR A 56 13.36 -11.42 1.40
N THR A 57 14.55 -11.13 1.94
CA THR A 57 14.70 -10.59 3.30
C THR A 57 14.39 -9.09 3.34
N ILE A 58 14.85 -8.32 2.37
CA ILE A 58 14.78 -6.84 2.39
C ILE A 58 14.10 -6.31 1.14
N GLU A 59 14.58 -6.72 -0.03
CA GLU A 59 14.28 -6.02 -1.27
C GLU A 59 12.85 -6.23 -1.71
N TYR A 60 12.35 -7.47 -1.64
CA TYR A 60 10.98 -7.78 -2.07
C TYR A 60 9.96 -6.98 -1.25
N ASN A 61 10.16 -6.92 0.07
CA ASN A 61 9.30 -6.16 0.98
C ASN A 61 9.41 -4.64 0.76
N THR A 62 10.62 -4.13 0.54
CA THR A 62 10.85 -2.71 0.27
C THR A 62 10.26 -2.31 -1.08
N ASP A 63 10.30 -3.20 -2.05
CA ASP A 63 9.80 -2.94 -3.38
C ASP A 63 8.26 -2.92 -3.44
N VAL A 64 7.57 -3.84 -2.75
CA VAL A 64 6.12 -3.73 -2.57
C VAL A 64 5.75 -2.36 -1.98
N SER A 65 6.50 -1.88 -1.00
CA SER A 65 6.27 -0.55 -0.41
C SER A 65 6.52 0.59 -1.39
N ARG A 66 7.57 0.50 -2.21
CA ARG A 66 7.83 1.46 -3.31
C ARG A 66 6.69 1.47 -4.31
N THR A 67 6.14 0.31 -4.67
CA THR A 67 4.97 0.18 -5.53
C THR A 67 3.76 0.87 -4.94
N ILE A 68 3.43 0.63 -3.65
CA ILE A 68 2.33 1.29 -2.95
C ILE A 68 2.49 2.81 -2.99
N VAL A 69 3.67 3.31 -2.62
CA VAL A 69 3.97 4.75 -2.61
C VAL A 69 3.86 5.34 -4.02
N SER A 70 4.39 4.66 -5.03
CA SER A 70 4.32 5.08 -6.44
C SER A 70 2.86 5.20 -6.92
N LEU A 71 2.03 4.19 -6.64
CA LEU A 71 0.60 4.19 -7.00
C LEU A 71 -0.16 5.37 -6.40
N ILE A 72 0.15 5.71 -5.15
CA ILE A 72 -0.53 6.80 -4.42
C ILE A 72 0.01 8.16 -4.84
N VAL A 73 1.33 8.36 -4.83
CA VAL A 73 1.97 9.66 -5.07
C VAL A 73 1.84 10.09 -6.53
N SER A 74 1.91 9.16 -7.48
CA SER A 74 1.67 9.47 -8.91
C SER A 74 0.19 9.75 -9.23
N GLY A 75 -0.72 9.56 -8.27
CA GLY A 75 -2.15 9.64 -8.45
C GLY A 75 -2.75 8.50 -9.30
N ALA A 76 -1.98 7.47 -9.64
CA ALA A 76 -2.47 6.33 -10.43
C ALA A 76 -3.68 5.67 -9.76
N ALA A 77 -3.59 5.40 -8.46
CA ALA A 77 -4.68 4.81 -7.70
C ALA A 77 -5.96 5.68 -7.69
N ALA A 78 -5.81 7.00 -7.65
CA ALA A 78 -6.94 7.93 -7.71
C ALA A 78 -7.60 7.97 -9.10
N ARG A 79 -6.84 7.74 -10.17
CA ARG A 79 -7.37 7.67 -11.55
C ARG A 79 -8.08 6.36 -11.86
N THR A 80 -7.87 5.32 -11.07
CA THR A 80 -8.48 3.98 -11.24
C THR A 80 -9.31 3.55 -10.01
N PRO A 81 -10.36 4.31 -9.65
CA PRO A 81 -11.17 4.09 -8.45
C PRO A 81 -12.09 2.86 -8.54
N ASP A 82 -12.03 2.09 -9.61
CA ASP A 82 -12.72 0.81 -9.81
C ASP A 82 -11.78 -0.40 -9.67
N THR A 83 -10.46 -0.18 -9.76
CA THR A 83 -9.45 -1.23 -9.69
C THR A 83 -9.27 -1.73 -8.27
N ARG A 84 -9.12 -3.05 -8.11
CA ARG A 84 -8.79 -3.72 -6.84
C ARG A 84 -7.32 -4.14 -6.89
N TYR A 85 -6.50 -3.47 -6.10
CA TYR A 85 -5.09 -3.81 -5.90
C TYR A 85 -4.96 -4.79 -4.76
N ILE A 86 -4.21 -5.87 -4.97
CA ILE A 86 -3.81 -6.81 -3.92
C ILE A 86 -2.28 -6.70 -3.84
N LEU A 87 -1.76 -6.35 -2.68
CA LEU A 87 -0.34 -6.14 -2.46
C LEU A 87 0.22 -7.37 -1.74
N SER A 88 1.26 -7.95 -2.33
CA SER A 88 1.91 -9.13 -1.79
C SER A 88 2.58 -8.86 -0.44
N HIS A 89 2.85 -9.93 0.30
CA HIS A 89 3.69 -9.91 1.49
C HIS A 89 3.20 -8.97 2.58
N GLY A 90 1.89 -8.84 2.75
CA GLY A 90 1.32 -7.92 3.74
C GLY A 90 1.62 -6.45 3.47
N GLY A 91 1.93 -6.08 2.22
CA GLY A 91 2.33 -4.72 1.85
C GLY A 91 3.81 -4.40 2.11
N GLY A 92 4.61 -5.42 2.43
CA GLY A 92 6.04 -5.28 2.69
C GLY A 92 6.34 -4.38 3.88
N THR A 93 7.25 -3.41 3.72
CA THR A 93 7.67 -2.50 4.80
C THR A 93 6.76 -1.28 5.03
N ILE A 94 5.58 -1.20 4.40
CA ILE A 94 4.74 0.01 4.44
C ILE A 94 4.29 0.39 5.86
N THR A 95 4.02 -0.61 6.70
CA THR A 95 3.62 -0.41 8.10
C THR A 95 4.74 0.26 8.91
N ALA A 96 6.00 -0.12 8.68
CA ALA A 96 7.16 0.52 9.29
C ALA A 96 7.38 1.96 8.78
N LEU A 97 6.93 2.25 7.55
CA LEU A 97 7.03 3.57 6.93
C LEU A 97 5.83 4.49 7.23
N THR A 98 4.84 4.04 8.00
CA THR A 98 3.58 4.77 8.26
C THR A 98 3.80 6.23 8.62
N GLY A 99 4.65 6.52 9.62
CA GLY A 99 4.91 7.91 10.05
C GLY A 99 5.60 8.76 8.98
N ARG A 100 6.50 8.17 8.18
CA ARG A 100 7.18 8.88 7.08
C ARG A 100 6.24 9.14 5.90
N PHE A 101 5.36 8.19 5.62
CA PHE A 101 4.46 8.27 4.48
C PHE A 101 3.21 9.10 4.77
N LEU A 102 2.62 8.97 5.96
CA LEU A 102 1.38 9.67 6.33
C LEU A 102 1.63 11.00 7.04
N GLY A 103 2.80 11.22 7.65
CA GLY A 103 3.07 12.42 8.43
C GLY A 103 2.08 12.56 9.59
N ALA A 104 1.40 13.71 9.67
CA ALA A 104 0.41 13.97 10.71
C ALA A 104 -0.76 12.98 10.70
N ASP A 105 -1.10 12.38 9.55
CA ASP A 105 -2.17 11.40 9.42
C ASP A 105 -1.86 10.06 10.12
N ALA A 106 -0.61 9.84 10.56
CA ALA A 106 -0.22 8.66 11.34
C ALA A 106 -0.60 8.73 12.84
N SER A 107 -1.16 9.85 13.31
CA SER A 107 -1.57 9.98 14.72
C SER A 107 -2.72 9.03 15.05
N ALA A 108 -2.81 8.62 16.32
CA ALA A 108 -3.88 7.74 16.80
C ALA A 108 -5.27 8.31 16.46
N ASP A 109 -5.48 9.60 16.68
CA ASP A 109 -6.77 10.26 16.37
C ASP A 109 -7.11 10.24 14.88
N ASN A 110 -6.12 10.41 14.00
CA ASN A 110 -6.34 10.38 12.56
C ASN A 110 -6.59 8.94 12.07
N LEU A 111 -5.86 7.96 12.60
CA LEU A 111 -6.07 6.55 12.30
C LEU A 111 -7.45 6.05 12.78
N ALA A 112 -7.97 6.57 13.89
CA ALA A 112 -9.30 6.22 14.41
C ALA A 112 -10.45 6.82 13.58
N ARG A 113 -10.19 7.82 12.74
CA ARG A 113 -11.19 8.51 11.93
C ARG A 113 -11.27 7.95 10.51
N THR A 114 -12.40 8.23 9.85
CA THR A 114 -12.54 7.99 8.40
C THR A 114 -11.59 8.93 7.65
N PRO A 115 -10.67 8.40 6.83
CA PRO A 115 -9.73 9.24 6.11
C PRO A 115 -10.44 10.07 5.02
N PRO A 116 -10.00 11.31 4.76
CA PRO A 116 -10.55 12.11 3.67
C PRO A 116 -10.42 11.38 2.32
N PRO A 117 -11.41 11.50 1.41
CA PRO A 117 -11.32 10.89 0.09
C PRO A 117 -10.01 11.23 -0.63
N ASN A 118 -9.39 10.23 -1.24
CA ASN A 118 -8.10 10.33 -1.96
C ASN A 118 -6.88 10.77 -1.12
N SER A 119 -6.98 10.89 0.21
CA SER A 119 -5.80 11.01 1.08
C SER A 119 -4.90 9.76 0.99
N ARG A 120 -3.66 9.85 1.46
CA ARG A 120 -2.73 8.71 1.48
C ARG A 120 -3.28 7.55 2.30
N LEU A 121 -3.83 7.84 3.49
CA LEU A 121 -4.47 6.84 4.35
C LEU A 121 -5.73 6.24 3.71
N TYR A 122 -6.52 7.05 3.00
CA TYR A 122 -7.67 6.55 2.22
C TYR A 122 -7.24 5.52 1.17
N GLN A 123 -6.17 5.80 0.43
CA GLN A 123 -5.68 4.86 -0.59
C GLN A 123 -5.14 3.57 0.04
N LEU A 124 -4.36 3.67 1.14
CA LEU A 124 -3.89 2.48 1.88
C LEU A 124 -5.06 1.60 2.36
N ARG A 125 -6.14 2.21 2.85
CA ARG A 125 -7.35 1.53 3.34
C ARG A 125 -8.28 1.03 2.24
N ARG A 126 -8.02 1.39 0.98
CA ARG A 126 -8.77 0.92 -0.18
C ARG A 126 -8.14 -0.32 -0.81
N PHE A 127 -6.84 -0.49 -0.68
CA PHE A 127 -6.12 -1.64 -1.22
C PHE A 127 -6.29 -2.90 -0.36
N TYR A 128 -6.04 -4.06 -0.95
CA TYR A 128 -6.00 -5.35 -0.25
C TYR A 128 -4.56 -5.82 -0.09
N TYR A 129 -4.30 -6.64 0.92
CA TYR A 129 -2.97 -7.12 1.28
C TYR A 129 -3.04 -8.60 1.56
N ASP A 130 -2.18 -9.39 0.92
CA ASP A 130 -2.17 -10.83 1.16
C ASP A 130 -1.33 -11.22 2.39
N THR A 131 -1.42 -12.48 2.80
CA THR A 131 -0.66 -13.03 3.93
C THR A 131 0.62 -13.79 3.52
N ALA A 132 0.99 -13.77 2.24
CA ALA A 132 2.13 -14.52 1.72
C ALA A 132 3.42 -14.19 2.50
N ALA A 133 4.08 -15.18 3.08
CA ALA A 133 5.31 -14.99 3.89
C ALA A 133 5.22 -13.94 5.04
N SER A 134 4.01 -13.51 5.41
CA SER A 134 3.78 -12.30 6.23
C SER A 134 2.86 -12.54 7.44
N THR A 135 2.82 -13.79 7.93
CA THR A 135 1.95 -14.27 9.02
C THR A 135 2.58 -14.19 10.41
N ASN A 136 3.51 -13.27 10.66
CA ASN A 136 4.02 -13.04 12.02
C ASN A 136 3.12 -12.03 12.76
N PRO A 137 3.01 -12.10 14.10
CA PRO A 137 2.14 -11.21 14.88
C PRO A 137 2.42 -9.71 14.69
N VAL A 138 3.70 -9.33 14.57
CA VAL A 138 4.08 -7.91 14.37
C VAL A 138 3.50 -7.39 13.06
N ASN A 139 3.66 -8.15 11.98
CA ASN A 139 3.16 -7.75 10.67
C ASN A 139 1.63 -7.71 10.62
N ILE A 140 0.95 -8.79 11.04
CA ILE A 140 -0.52 -8.85 10.95
C ILE A 140 -1.19 -7.80 11.85
N GLN A 141 -0.70 -7.60 13.07
CA GLN A 141 -1.30 -6.60 13.98
C GLN A 141 -1.03 -5.16 13.53
N SER A 142 0.17 -4.86 13.06
CA SER A 142 0.47 -3.52 12.54
C SER A 142 -0.32 -3.21 11.26
N LEU A 143 -0.44 -4.19 10.36
CA LEU A 143 -1.26 -4.06 9.16
C LEU A 143 -2.74 -3.89 9.51
N LYS A 144 -3.27 -4.72 10.41
CA LYS A 144 -4.65 -4.60 10.91
C LYS A 144 -4.91 -3.22 11.49
N MET A 145 -3.99 -2.65 12.27
CA MET A 145 -4.12 -1.30 12.84
C MET A 145 -4.14 -0.22 11.74
N LEU A 146 -3.32 -0.37 10.71
CA LEU A 146 -3.20 0.62 9.63
C LEU A 146 -4.40 0.59 8.69
N VAL A 147 -4.74 -0.58 8.14
CA VAL A 147 -5.68 -0.71 7.02
C VAL A 147 -7.01 -1.36 7.40
N GLY A 148 -7.10 -1.94 8.59
CA GLY A 148 -8.25 -2.74 9.03
C GLY A 148 -8.20 -4.17 8.50
N VAL A 149 -8.66 -5.12 9.32
CA VAL A 149 -8.63 -6.55 9.00
C VAL A 149 -9.38 -6.91 7.71
N SER A 150 -10.41 -6.15 7.34
CA SER A 150 -11.22 -6.43 6.14
C SER A 150 -10.49 -6.23 4.81
N GLN A 151 -9.30 -5.62 4.87
CA GLN A 151 -8.40 -5.44 3.74
C GLN A 151 -7.31 -6.51 3.65
N ILE A 152 -7.24 -7.43 4.62
CA ILE A 152 -6.26 -8.53 4.63
C ILE A 152 -6.92 -9.77 4.02
N VAL A 153 -6.26 -10.42 3.07
CA VAL A 153 -6.74 -11.62 2.38
C VAL A 153 -5.74 -12.75 2.49
N PHE A 154 -6.20 -13.99 2.55
CA PHE A 154 -5.31 -15.14 2.57
C PHE A 154 -4.50 -15.25 1.27
N GLY A 155 -3.19 -15.40 1.40
CA GLY A 155 -2.24 -15.61 0.30
C GLY A 155 -1.11 -16.53 0.73
N THR A 156 -0.60 -17.32 -0.21
CA THR A 156 0.32 -18.43 0.09
C THR A 156 1.72 -18.30 -0.48
N ASP A 157 1.92 -17.48 -1.50
CA ASP A 157 3.13 -17.51 -2.32
C ASP A 157 3.42 -18.87 -2.99
N HIS A 158 2.38 -19.59 -3.42
CA HIS A 158 2.57 -20.88 -4.10
C HIS A 158 3.34 -20.69 -5.43
N PRO A 159 4.36 -21.52 -5.74
CA PRO A 159 4.75 -22.79 -5.08
C PRO A 159 5.80 -22.68 -3.96
N PHE A 160 6.24 -21.47 -3.59
CA PHE A 160 7.28 -21.26 -2.58
C PHE A 160 6.76 -21.42 -1.15
N GLY A 161 5.53 -20.98 -0.88
CA GLY A 161 4.89 -21.11 0.43
C GLY A 161 3.91 -22.28 0.53
N ASN A 162 3.62 -22.65 1.78
CA ASN A 162 2.75 -23.77 2.13
C ASN A 162 1.45 -23.26 2.79
N SER A 163 0.31 -23.61 2.22
CA SER A 163 -1.01 -23.14 2.67
C SER A 163 -1.34 -23.56 4.10
N ALA A 164 -1.03 -24.80 4.50
CA ALA A 164 -1.29 -25.31 5.84
C ALA A 164 -0.47 -24.56 6.89
N ASN A 165 0.81 -24.29 6.60
CA ASN A 165 1.68 -23.53 7.51
C ASN A 165 1.19 -22.09 7.70
N ILE A 166 0.78 -21.43 6.63
CA ILE A 166 0.27 -20.04 6.68
C ILE A 166 -1.05 -19.99 7.46
N ALA A 167 -1.98 -20.91 7.20
CA ALA A 167 -3.23 -21.00 7.95
C ALA A 167 -2.98 -21.26 9.45
N ALA A 168 -2.09 -22.20 9.77
CA ALA A 168 -1.73 -22.50 11.16
C ALA A 168 -1.03 -21.33 11.86
N ALA A 169 -0.23 -20.53 11.14
CA ALA A 169 0.40 -19.33 11.67
C ALA A 169 -0.63 -18.24 11.98
N LEU A 170 -1.59 -18.00 11.07
CA LEU A 170 -2.66 -16.99 11.26
C LEU A 170 -3.53 -17.25 12.50
N GLN A 171 -3.69 -18.51 12.91
CA GLN A 171 -4.39 -18.84 14.16
C GLN A 171 -3.68 -18.27 15.41
N LYS A 172 -2.39 -17.95 15.32
CA LYS A 172 -1.53 -17.57 16.46
C LYS A 172 -1.14 -16.09 16.47
N VAL A 173 -1.63 -15.29 15.52
CA VAL A 173 -1.25 -13.87 15.39
C VAL A 173 -2.16 -12.89 16.12
N GLY A 174 -3.14 -13.38 16.88
CA GLY A 174 -4.07 -12.55 17.66
C GLY A 174 -5.23 -11.95 16.86
N LEU A 175 -5.69 -12.66 15.82
CA LEU A 175 -6.98 -12.38 15.18
C LEU A 175 -8.11 -13.05 15.98
N THR A 176 -9.27 -12.40 16.06
CA THR A 176 -10.48 -13.07 16.57
C THR A 176 -10.96 -14.14 15.59
N THR A 177 -11.88 -15.00 16.03
CA THR A 177 -12.49 -16.02 15.15
C THR A 177 -13.15 -15.42 13.91
N ASP A 178 -13.85 -14.29 14.05
CA ASP A 178 -14.51 -13.62 12.93
C ASP A 178 -13.52 -12.93 12.01
N GLU A 179 -12.47 -12.35 12.59
CA GLU A 179 -11.37 -11.76 11.83
C GLU A 179 -10.63 -12.80 10.99
N LEU A 180 -10.31 -13.96 11.59
CA LEU A 180 -9.66 -15.06 10.91
C LEU A 180 -10.52 -15.59 9.76
N ARG A 181 -11.83 -15.81 10.00
CA ARG A 181 -12.79 -16.16 8.93
C ARG A 181 -12.81 -15.11 7.81
N GLY A 182 -12.72 -13.84 8.18
CA GLY A 182 -12.57 -12.71 7.26
C GLY A 182 -11.36 -12.88 6.35
N VAL A 183 -10.18 -13.06 6.94
CA VAL A 183 -8.91 -13.22 6.23
C VAL A 183 -8.90 -14.47 5.36
N ASP A 184 -9.34 -15.62 5.90
CA ASP A 184 -9.34 -16.91 5.23
C ASP A 184 -10.26 -16.95 4.01
N ARG A 185 -11.38 -16.20 4.02
CA ARG A 185 -12.40 -16.31 2.97
C ARG A 185 -13.18 -15.03 2.69
N GLU A 186 -13.83 -14.45 3.69
CA GLU A 186 -14.91 -13.49 3.43
C GLU A 186 -14.42 -12.19 2.77
N ASN A 187 -13.21 -11.75 3.10
CA ASN A 187 -12.58 -10.59 2.49
C ASN A 187 -12.30 -10.81 1.00
N ALA A 188 -11.82 -12.01 0.64
CA ALA A 188 -11.58 -12.39 -0.76
C ALA A 188 -12.88 -12.41 -1.57
N LEU A 189 -14.00 -12.85 -1.00
CA LEU A 189 -15.31 -12.89 -1.67
C LEU A 189 -15.94 -11.52 -1.93
N ARG A 190 -15.44 -10.45 -1.31
CA ARG A 190 -15.81 -9.07 -1.65
C ARG A 190 -15.19 -8.62 -2.97
N ILE A 191 -14.01 -9.17 -3.32
CA ILE A 191 -13.31 -8.84 -4.56
C ILE A 191 -13.42 -9.93 -5.62
N LEU A 192 -13.79 -11.15 -5.25
CA LEU A 192 -14.00 -12.31 -6.11
C LEU A 192 -15.42 -12.89 -5.94
N PRO A 193 -16.49 -12.13 -6.27
CA PRO A 193 -17.86 -12.53 -5.96
C PRO A 193 -18.30 -13.83 -6.63
N LYS A 194 -17.66 -14.22 -7.74
CA LYS A 194 -17.96 -15.48 -8.46
C LYS A 194 -17.66 -16.76 -7.66
N TYR A 195 -16.94 -16.69 -6.54
CA TYR A 195 -16.64 -17.84 -5.69
C TYR A 195 -17.49 -17.92 -4.41
N ARG A 196 -18.62 -17.18 -4.36
CA ARG A 196 -19.53 -17.20 -3.21
C ARG A 196 -20.38 -18.46 -3.10
N SER A 197 -20.58 -19.17 -4.21
CA SER A 197 -21.40 -20.38 -4.36
C SER A 197 -20.75 -21.62 -3.77
#